data_AF-A0AAW4PGP3-F1
#
_entry.id   AF-A0AAW4PGP3-F1
#
_cell.length_a   1.000
_cell.length_b   1.000
_cell.length_c   1.000
_cell.angle_alpha   90.00
_cell.angle_beta   90.00
_cell.angle_gamma   90.00
#
_symmetry.space_group_name_H-M   'P 1'
#
loop_
_entity.id
_entity.type
_entity.pdbx_description
1 polymer ?
#
loop_
_entity_poly.entity_id
_entity_poly.type
_entity_poly.pdbx_seq_one_letter_code
_entity_poly.pdbx_strand_id
1 'polypeptide(L)'
;MSRTEANPQERIARDRLTQQPCFVGIDADDAAHYWDSYESAVVVVDGNLNAEKFDLAETPCQTLRDWCEHTRRKRGWDVGPHVGGSLVGDLVRGVEA
;
A
#
# COMPACT_ATOMS: atom_id res chain seq x y z
N MET A 1 -7.73 -2.71 -27.52
CA MET A 1 -6.85 -2.61 -26.34
C MET A 1 -7.12 -1.27 -25.69
N SER A 2 -8.17 -1.19 -24.88
CA SER A 2 -8.54 0.05 -24.19
C SER A 2 -7.51 0.26 -23.09
N ARG A 3 -6.70 1.31 -23.20
CA ARG A 3 -5.94 1.85 -22.09
C ARG A 3 -6.99 2.33 -21.09
N THR A 4 -7.44 1.43 -20.20
CA THR A 4 -8.29 1.77 -19.07
C THR A 4 -7.68 3.03 -18.47
N GLU A 5 -8.45 4.10 -18.47
CA GLU A 5 -8.02 5.38 -17.90
C GLU A 5 -7.47 5.06 -16.51
N ALA A 6 -6.15 5.21 -16.35
CA ALA A 6 -5.45 4.75 -15.16
C ALA A 6 -6.15 5.35 -13.96
N ASN A 7 -6.57 4.50 -13.01
CA ASN A 7 -7.20 4.93 -11.77
C ASN A 7 -6.44 6.17 -11.26
N PRO A 8 -7.09 7.34 -11.07
CA PRO A 8 -6.39 8.56 -10.68
C PRO A 8 -5.59 8.39 -9.39
N GLN A 9 -6.03 7.54 -8.47
CA GLN A 9 -5.27 7.17 -7.26
C GLN A 9 -3.99 6.40 -7.60
N GLU A 10 -4.06 5.42 -8.51
CA GLU A 10 -2.88 4.67 -8.98
C GLU A 10 -1.87 5.58 -9.68
N ARG A 11 -2.35 6.53 -10.49
CA ARG A 11 -1.49 7.51 -11.15
C ARG A 11 -0.74 8.37 -10.13
N ILE A 12 -1.42 8.82 -9.08
CA ILE A 12 -0.81 9.63 -8.02
C ILE A 12 0.18 8.80 -7.21
N ALA A 13 -0.15 7.55 -6.88
CA ALA A 13 0.79 6.68 -6.18
C ALA A 13 2.09 6.47 -6.99
N ARG A 14 1.98 6.29 -8.32
CA ARG A 14 3.14 6.19 -9.23
C ARG A 14 3.98 7.46 -9.33
N ASP A 15 3.40 8.62 -9.09
CA ASP A 15 4.15 9.90 -9.05
C ASP A 15 4.95 10.04 -7.74
N ARG A 16 4.48 9.40 -6.66
CA ARG A 16 5.08 9.50 -5.32
C ARG A 16 6.05 8.36 -4.97
N LEU A 17 6.01 7.28 -5.74
CA LEU A 17 6.85 6.09 -5.56
C LEU A 17 7.79 5.95 -6.76
N THR A 18 8.98 5.44 -6.47
CA THR A 18 10.09 5.36 -7.43
C THR A 18 9.86 4.24 -8.44
N GLN A 19 9.25 3.12 -8.01
CA GLN A 19 8.91 2.02 -8.91
C GLN A 19 7.41 1.95 -9.18
N GLN A 20 7.00 0.94 -9.95
CA GLN A 20 5.60 0.64 -10.18
C GLN A 20 5.01 0.03 -8.90
N PRO A 21 4.16 0.75 -8.16
CA PRO A 21 3.75 0.31 -6.85
C PRO A 21 2.64 -0.74 -6.95
N CYS A 22 2.66 -1.68 -6.01
CA CYS A 22 1.68 -2.74 -5.89
C CYS A 22 0.44 -2.20 -5.18
N PHE A 23 -0.74 -2.43 -5.76
CA PHE A 23 -2.00 -2.15 -5.08
C PHE A 23 -2.17 -3.07 -3.86
N VAL A 24 -2.39 -2.47 -2.69
CA VAL A 24 -2.59 -3.18 -1.42
C VAL A 24 -4.07 -3.36 -1.15
N GLY A 25 -4.89 -2.32 -1.28
CA GLY A 25 -6.31 -2.39 -0.94
C GLY A 25 -6.94 -1.01 -0.78
N ILE A 26 -8.24 -0.99 -0.52
CA ILE A 26 -9.02 0.20 -0.17
C ILE A 26 -9.50 0.05 1.28
N ASP A 27 -9.17 1.02 2.12
CA ASP A 27 -9.66 1.04 3.50
C ASP A 27 -11.15 1.45 3.58
N ALA A 28 -11.75 1.34 4.76
CA ALA A 28 -13.17 1.68 4.93
C ALA A 28 -13.49 3.19 4.75
N ASP A 29 -12.48 4.04 4.58
CA ASP A 29 -12.61 5.48 4.31
C ASP A 29 -12.45 5.79 2.81
N ASP A 30 -12.53 4.76 1.95
CA ASP A 30 -12.32 4.86 0.49
C ASP A 30 -10.89 5.26 0.10
N ALA A 31 -9.91 5.11 1.01
CA ALA A 31 -8.52 5.42 0.72
C ALA A 31 -7.78 4.21 0.13
N ALA A 32 -7.16 4.41 -1.04
CA ALA A 32 -6.40 3.38 -1.72
C ALA A 32 -4.95 3.35 -1.24
N HIS A 33 -4.49 2.17 -0.82
CA HIS A 33 -3.13 1.92 -0.36
C HIS A 33 -2.30 1.27 -1.47
N TYR A 34 -1.10 1.80 -1.69
CA TYR A 34 -0.12 1.30 -2.66
C TYR A 34 1.23 1.14 -1.98
N TRP A 35 1.96 0.07 -2.30
CA TRP A 35 3.24 -0.24 -1.68
C TRP A 35 4.36 -0.35 -2.71
N ASP A 36 5.51 0.21 -2.36
CA ASP A 36 6.77 0.03 -3.07
C ASP A 36 7.74 -0.77 -2.20
N SER A 37 8.16 -1.94 -2.69
CA SER A 37 9.07 -2.83 -1.95
C SER A 37 10.52 -2.34 -1.94
N TYR A 38 10.92 -1.50 -2.90
CA TYR A 38 12.28 -1.02 -3.02
C TYR A 38 12.55 0.10 -2.02
N GLU A 39 11.63 1.06 -1.92
CA GLU A 39 11.66 2.12 -0.93
C GLU A 39 11.12 1.68 0.43
N SER A 40 10.49 0.50 0.53
CA SER A 40 9.76 0.08 1.73
C SER A 40 8.77 1.15 2.21
N ALA A 41 8.01 1.71 1.27
CA ALA A 41 7.10 2.83 1.53
C ALA A 41 5.68 2.55 1.05
N VAL A 42 4.69 3.08 1.77
CA VAL A 42 3.27 3.02 1.41
C VAL A 42 2.78 4.41 1.05
N VAL A 43 2.07 4.53 -0.07
CA VAL A 43 1.30 5.72 -0.40
C VAL A 43 -0.18 5.43 -0.20
N VAL A 44 -0.85 6.31 0.52
CA VAL A 44 -2.30 6.30 0.71
C VAL A 44 -2.88 7.45 -0.08
N VAL A 45 -3.85 7.16 -0.95
CA VAL A 45 -4.55 8.18 -1.74
C VAL A 45 -6.04 8.15 -1.39
N ASP A 46 -6.57 9.23 -0.82
CA ASP A 46 -7.97 9.31 -0.43
C ASP A 46 -8.91 9.56 -1.63
N GLY A 47 -10.23 9.51 -1.39
CA GLY A 47 -11.24 9.79 -2.41
C GLY A 47 -11.16 11.20 -3.01
N ASN A 48 -10.57 12.17 -2.29
CA ASN A 48 -10.30 13.52 -2.81
C ASN A 48 -8.95 13.66 -3.53
N LEU A 49 -8.26 12.54 -3.78
CA LEU A 49 -6.97 12.48 -4.49
C LEU A 49 -5.81 13.18 -3.77
N ASN A 50 -5.89 13.37 -2.46
CA ASN A 50 -4.75 13.73 -1.64
C ASN A 50 -3.94 12.46 -1.35
N ALA A 51 -2.62 12.58 -1.45
CA ALA A 51 -1.72 11.48 -1.23
C ALA A 51 -0.75 11.77 -0.09
N GLU A 52 -0.62 10.80 0.81
CA GLU A 52 0.39 10.81 1.87
C GLU A 52 1.30 9.59 1.71
N LYS A 53 2.61 9.82 1.77
CA LYS A 53 3.64 8.79 1.68
C LYS A 53 4.17 8.51 3.08
N PHE A 54 4.28 7.23 3.40
CA PHE A 54 4.79 6.72 4.65
C PHE A 54 5.98 5.82 4.37
N ASP A 55 7.17 6.24 4.77
CA ASP A 55 8.31 5.33 4.86
C ASP A 55 8.09 4.39 6.04
N LEU A 56 8.05 3.08 5.79
CA LEU A 56 7.69 2.13 6.85
C LEU A 56 8.71 2.15 7.99
N ALA A 57 10.00 2.39 7.71
CA ALA A 57 11.04 2.45 8.73
C ALA A 57 10.89 3.67 9.65
N GLU A 58 10.27 4.75 9.17
CA GLU A 58 9.95 5.94 9.96
C GLU A 58 8.62 5.83 10.72
N THR A 59 7.85 4.76 10.52
CA THR A 59 6.59 4.52 11.25
C THR A 59 6.73 3.39 12.28
N PRO A 60 5.81 3.32 13.27
CA PRO A 60 5.67 2.12 14.11
C PRO A 60 5.30 0.84 13.34
N CYS A 61 4.89 0.97 12.06
CA CYS A 61 4.57 -0.13 11.18
C CYS A 61 5.76 -0.45 10.28
N GLN A 62 6.81 -1.05 10.85
CA GLN A 62 8.09 -1.26 10.16
C GLN A 62 8.04 -2.26 9.00
N THR A 63 6.93 -2.98 8.85
CA THR A 63 6.69 -3.90 7.74
C THR A 63 5.35 -3.63 7.09
N LEU A 64 5.19 -4.05 5.83
CA LEU A 64 3.89 -3.99 5.15
C LEU A 64 2.82 -4.79 5.88
N ARG A 65 3.20 -5.87 6.57
CA ARG A 65 2.28 -6.65 7.41
C ARG A 65 1.78 -5.82 8.59
N ASP A 66 2.68 -5.14 9.29
CA ASP A 66 2.30 -4.26 10.40
C ASP A 66 1.40 -3.13 9.91
N TRP A 67 1.69 -2.57 8.73
CA TRP A 67 0.84 -1.59 8.08
C TRP A 67 -0.57 -2.14 7.82
N CYS A 68 -0.67 -3.34 7.23
CA CYS A 68 -1.96 -3.95 6.91
C CYS A 68 -2.80 -4.24 8.16
N GLU A 69 -2.17 -4.74 9.22
CA GLU A 69 -2.83 -4.99 10.51
C GLU A 69 -3.19 -3.68 11.22
N HIS A 70 -2.35 -2.65 11.12
CA HIS A 70 -2.65 -1.33 11.65
C HIS A 70 -3.88 -0.71 10.98
N THR A 71 -3.91 -0.70 9.64
CA THR A 71 -5.07 -0.21 8.87
C THR A 71 -6.31 -1.02 9.21
N ARG A 72 -6.21 -2.35 9.25
CA ARG A 72 -7.33 -3.22 9.63
C ARG A 72 -7.92 -2.86 11.00
N ARG A 73 -7.07 -2.59 11.99
CA ARG A 73 -7.50 -2.26 13.36
C ARG A 73 -8.07 -0.85 13.50
N LYS A 74 -7.52 0.13 12.78
CA LYS A 74 -7.92 1.54 12.90
C LYS A 74 -9.07 1.94 11.99
N ARG A 75 -9.02 1.50 10.73
CA ARG A 75 -9.96 1.89 9.68
C ARG A 75 -10.80 0.71 9.20
N GLY A 76 -10.20 -0.48 9.12
CA GLY A 76 -10.77 -1.61 8.42
C GLY A 76 -10.44 -1.57 6.93
N TRP A 77 -10.70 -2.69 6.24
CA TRP A 77 -10.53 -2.81 4.80
C TRP A 77 -11.92 -2.97 4.16
N ASP A 78 -12.22 -2.15 3.16
CA ASP A 78 -13.39 -2.33 2.29
C ASP A 78 -13.05 -3.34 1.18
N VAL A 79 -11.85 -3.21 0.60
CA VAL A 79 -11.31 -4.13 -0.41
C VAL A 79 -9.86 -4.49 -0.07
N GLY A 80 -9.55 -5.79 0.02
CA GLY A 80 -8.21 -6.29 0.34
C GLY A 80 -8.00 -6.59 1.84
N PRO A 81 -6.75 -6.64 2.34
CA PRO A 81 -5.50 -6.34 1.64
C PRO A 81 -5.09 -7.48 0.68
N HIS A 82 -4.83 -7.14 -0.58
CA HIS A 82 -4.43 -8.03 -1.68
C HIS A 82 -2.91 -8.21 -1.81
N VAL A 83 -2.18 -8.16 -0.69
CA VAL A 83 -0.77 -8.54 -0.70
C VAL A 83 -0.70 -10.05 -0.87
N GLY A 84 -0.13 -10.50 -1.99
CA GLY A 84 -0.32 -11.84 -2.54
C GLY A 84 -0.32 -13.00 -1.55
N GLY A 85 -1.43 -13.75 -1.53
CA GLY A 85 -1.55 -15.21 -1.32
C GLY A 85 -1.02 -15.89 -0.06
N SER A 86 -0.17 -15.27 0.76
CA SER A 86 0.47 -15.92 1.91
C SER A 86 1.03 -14.90 2.91
N LEU A 87 0.19 -13.97 3.37
CA LEU A 87 0.54 -12.89 4.32
C LEU A 87 0.90 -13.36 5.75
N VAL A 88 1.21 -14.65 5.95
CA VAL A 88 1.67 -15.19 7.24
C VAL A 88 2.98 -15.98 7.14
N GLY A 89 3.48 -16.31 5.94
CA GLY A 89 4.66 -17.18 5.79
C GLY A 89 5.95 -16.51 5.32
N ASP A 90 5.88 -15.62 4.32
CA ASP A 90 7.06 -15.36 3.48
C ASP A 90 7.76 -14.00 3.68
N LEU A 91 7.13 -13.03 4.35
CA LEU A 91 7.74 -11.71 4.56
C LEU A 91 8.85 -11.72 5.64
N VAL A 92 9.05 -12.83 6.35
CA VAL A 92 10.16 -13.04 7.30
C VAL A 92 11.48 -13.41 6.59
N ARG A 93 11.49 -13.69 5.27
CA ARG A 93 12.73 -14.06 4.55
C ARG A 93 13.37 -12.94 3.72
N GLY A 94 12.84 -11.72 3.77
CA GLY A 94 13.37 -10.57 3.02
C GLY A 94 14.32 -9.66 3.81
N VAL A 95 14.37 -9.80 5.14
CA VAL A 95 15.40 -9.21 6.00
C VAL A 95 16.33 -10.37 6.36
N GLU A 96 17.64 -10.22 6.16
CA GLU A 96 18.72 -11.25 6.18
C GLU A 96 19.28 -11.53 4.77
N ALA A 97 19.93 -10.51 4.20
CA ALA A 97 21.03 -10.65 3.23
C ALA A 97 22.01 -9.50 3.42
#